data_AF-A0AAF0QGV3-F1
#
_entry.id   AF-A0AAF0QGV3-F1
#
_cell.length_a   1.000
_cell.length_b   1.000
_cell.length_c   1.000
_cell.angle_alpha   90.00
_cell.angle_beta   90.00
_cell.angle_gamma   90.00
#
_symmetry.space_group_name_H-M   'P 1'
#
loop_
_entity.id
_entity.type
_entity.pdbx_description
1 polymer ?
#
loop_
_entity_poly.entity_id
_entity_poly.type
_entity_poly.pdbx_seq_one_letter_code
_entity_poly.pdbx_strand_id
1 'polypeptide(L)'
;MLLLGKLGLFDEGDDEDDIEKRPANAPLLRVKYGSMLRLTPEALARRCTSKDRGTLYDPYLGICCHFCRQKKLCGEEDCKRCGDTDMDQPCLGKTDCSICHSSQGVLCRGCLKVRYGEEMEDVRANKEWICPHCTEEKGINPYWICNSSLCLKKRKMAPTGIAIFKAREMGYKSVAHLLMDQLQGAVKG
;
A
#
# COMPACT_ATOMS: atom_id res chain seq x y z
N MET A 1 -29.70 29.17 2.32
CA MET A 1 -30.17 28.79 0.97
C MET A 1 -29.36 29.61 -0.03
N LEU A 2 -29.00 28.99 -1.16
CA LEU A 2 -28.12 29.45 -2.26
C LEU A 2 -26.62 29.21 -2.01
N LEU A 3 -25.86 28.45 -2.81
CA LEU A 3 -26.14 27.63 -4.01
C LEU A 3 -24.98 26.61 -4.08
N LEU A 4 -25.26 25.32 -3.82
CA LEU A 4 -24.39 24.21 -4.21
C LEU A 4 -24.45 24.09 -5.74
N GLY A 5 -23.66 24.90 -6.44
CA GLY A 5 -23.44 24.76 -7.87
C GLY A 5 -22.58 23.53 -8.12
N LYS A 6 -23.11 22.56 -8.87
CA LYS A 6 -22.38 21.43 -9.45
C LYS A 6 -21.09 21.92 -10.12
N LEU A 7 -19.96 21.86 -9.43
CA LEU A 7 -18.64 21.92 -10.05
C LEU A 7 -18.42 20.56 -10.71
N GLY A 8 -18.62 20.48 -12.02
CA GLY A 8 -18.28 19.34 -12.86
C GLY A 8 -16.77 19.13 -12.91
N LEU A 9 -16.20 18.64 -11.80
CA LEU A 9 -14.77 18.38 -11.57
C LEU A 9 -14.34 16.96 -11.96
N PHE A 10 -15.29 16.11 -12.31
CA PHE A 10 -15.09 14.68 -12.50
C PHE A 10 -15.72 14.27 -13.83
N ASP A 11 -14.95 13.57 -14.66
CA ASP A 11 -15.44 12.90 -15.85
C ASP A 11 -15.55 11.42 -15.50
N GLU A 12 -16.77 10.87 -15.51
CA GLU A 12 -16.99 9.43 -15.50
C GLU A 12 -16.74 8.94 -16.94
N GLY A 13 -15.47 8.84 -17.30
CA GLY A 13 -15.06 8.29 -18.59
C GLY A 13 -15.33 6.79 -18.60
N ASP A 14 -16.42 6.39 -19.25
CA ASP A 14 -16.62 5.05 -19.80
C ASP A 14 -15.64 4.88 -20.97
N ASP A 15 -14.51 4.22 -20.73
CA ASP A 15 -13.66 3.69 -21.79
C ASP A 15 -13.41 2.22 -21.47
N GLU A 16 -14.34 1.37 -21.93
CA GLU A 16 -14.04 -0.02 -22.27
C GLU A 16 -12.99 -0.01 -23.40
N ASP A 17 -12.01 -0.93 -23.31
CA ASP A 17 -11.00 -1.26 -24.34
C ASP A 17 -9.63 -0.55 -24.29
N ASP A 18 -8.87 -0.84 -23.23
CA ASP A 18 -7.51 -1.45 -23.34
C ASP A 18 -7.08 -1.94 -21.94
N ILE A 19 -7.16 -3.25 -21.68
CA ILE A 19 -7.03 -3.83 -20.31
C ILE A 19 -5.55 -3.94 -19.91
N GLU A 20 -4.79 -2.85 -19.95
CA GLU A 20 -3.61 -2.74 -19.10
C GLU A 20 -4.12 -2.45 -17.69
N LYS A 21 -4.03 -3.43 -16.79
CA LYS A 21 -4.53 -3.28 -15.41
C LYS A 21 -3.83 -2.10 -14.75
N ARG A 22 -4.54 -0.98 -14.64
CA ARG A 22 -4.11 0.23 -13.96
C ARG A 22 -3.53 -0.11 -12.58
N PRO A 23 -2.29 0.31 -12.24
CA PRO A 23 -1.72 0.12 -10.92
C PRO A 23 -2.65 0.62 -9.80
N ALA A 24 -2.79 -0.14 -8.71
CA ALA A 24 -3.66 0.27 -7.60
C ALA A 24 -3.10 1.47 -6.82
N ASN A 25 -1.81 1.76 -6.96
CA ASN A 25 -1.17 2.95 -6.42
C ASN A 25 -1.20 4.14 -7.40
N ALA A 26 -1.78 3.99 -8.59
CA ALA A 26 -1.93 5.06 -9.56
C ALA A 26 -3.16 5.96 -9.25
N PRO A 27 -3.22 7.18 -9.78
CA PRO A 27 -4.28 8.16 -9.49
C PRO A 27 -5.69 7.80 -9.93
N LEU A 28 -6.66 7.79 -9.03
CA LEU A 28 -8.04 7.51 -9.41
C LEU A 28 -8.68 8.60 -10.30
N LEU A 29 -8.12 9.82 -10.33
CA LEU A 29 -8.71 10.96 -11.04
C LEU A 29 -7.79 11.43 -12.18
N ARG A 30 -8.31 11.48 -13.41
CA ARG A 30 -7.74 12.30 -14.48
C ARG A 30 -8.12 13.76 -14.20
N VAL A 31 -7.29 14.47 -13.46
CA VAL A 31 -7.54 15.89 -13.15
C VAL A 31 -7.18 16.71 -14.39
N LYS A 32 -8.13 17.51 -14.91
CA LYS A 32 -7.84 18.45 -16.01
C LYS A 32 -6.73 19.42 -15.57
N TYR A 33 -5.72 19.59 -16.43
CA TYR A 33 -4.58 20.47 -16.24
C TYR A 33 -5.06 21.85 -15.75
N GLY A 34 -4.74 22.24 -14.51
CA GLY A 34 -5.08 23.55 -13.95
C GLY A 34 -5.90 23.58 -12.64
N SER A 35 -6.48 22.46 -12.18
CA SER A 35 -7.20 22.42 -10.88
C SER A 35 -6.46 21.65 -9.77
N MET A 36 -5.12 21.56 -9.83
CA MET A 36 -4.33 20.85 -8.82
C MET A 36 -4.42 21.56 -7.46
N LEU A 37 -4.98 20.87 -6.46
CA LEU A 37 -4.87 21.25 -5.06
C LEU A 37 -3.41 21.14 -4.62
N ARG A 38 -2.67 22.26 -4.66
CA ARG A 38 -1.32 22.31 -4.10
C ARG A 38 -1.41 22.19 -2.58
N LEU A 39 -0.69 21.21 -2.03
CA LEU A 39 -0.52 21.07 -0.59
C LEU A 39 0.31 22.25 -0.06
N THR A 40 -0.02 22.76 1.13
CA THR A 40 0.79 23.83 1.74
C THR A 40 2.16 23.31 2.13
N PRO A 41 3.20 24.16 2.22
CA PRO A 41 4.53 23.76 2.68
C PRO A 41 4.49 23.05 4.05
N GLU A 42 3.63 23.48 4.97
CA GLU A 42 3.45 22.85 6.28
C GLU A 42 2.86 21.44 6.17
N ALA A 43 1.88 21.25 5.27
CA ALA A 43 1.30 19.93 5.01
C ALA A 43 2.34 18.98 4.40
N LEU A 44 3.17 19.48 3.48
CA LEU A 44 4.28 18.73 2.88
C LEU A 44 5.37 18.37 3.90
N ALA A 45 5.70 19.28 4.81
CA ALA A 45 6.66 19.02 5.88
C ALA A 45 6.16 17.87 6.78
N ARG A 46 4.87 17.86 7.13
CA ARG A 46 4.25 16.79 7.94
C ARG A 46 4.23 15.44 7.24
N ARG A 47 4.24 15.43 5.90
CA ARG A 47 4.26 14.21 5.10
C ARG A 47 5.54 13.41 5.33
N CYS A 48 6.69 14.03 5.57
CA CYS A 48 7.98 13.32 5.61
C CYS A 48 8.55 13.17 7.04
N THR A 49 7.77 13.45 8.09
CA THR A 49 8.28 13.38 9.48
C THR A 49 8.43 11.95 9.98
N SER A 50 9.58 11.62 10.57
CA SER A 50 9.82 10.30 11.16
C SER A 50 8.95 10.01 12.40
N LYS A 51 8.54 11.06 13.14
CA LYS A 51 7.78 10.94 14.40
C LYS A 51 6.35 10.43 14.20
N ASP A 52 5.68 10.81 13.11
CA ASP A 52 4.26 10.46 12.85
C ASP A 52 4.09 9.34 11.81
N ARG A 53 5.14 8.53 11.60
CA ARG A 53 5.25 7.57 10.48
C ARG A 53 5.19 8.22 9.10
N GLY A 54 5.42 9.53 9.00
CA GLY A 54 5.61 10.27 7.75
C GLY A 54 4.49 10.02 6.75
N THR A 55 3.24 10.32 7.11
CA THR A 55 2.13 10.21 6.14
C THR A 55 1.04 11.23 6.45
N LEU A 56 0.57 11.95 5.44
CA LEU A 56 -0.56 12.88 5.53
C LEU A 56 -1.85 12.19 5.07
N TYR A 57 -2.94 12.29 5.84
CA TYR A 57 -4.26 11.84 5.38
C TYR A 57 -4.82 12.76 4.30
N ASP A 58 -5.33 12.18 3.22
CA ASP A 58 -6.00 12.91 2.16
C ASP A 58 -7.08 12.02 1.54
N PRO A 59 -8.36 12.42 1.55
CA PRO A 59 -9.45 11.57 1.05
C PRO A 59 -9.49 11.43 -0.49
N TYR A 60 -8.82 12.31 -1.23
CA TYR A 60 -8.81 12.36 -2.69
C TYR A 60 -7.51 11.83 -3.27
N LEU A 61 -6.37 12.33 -2.80
CA LEU A 61 -5.03 12.02 -3.31
C LEU A 61 -4.38 10.83 -2.59
N GLY A 62 -4.86 10.52 -1.38
CA GLY A 62 -4.30 9.50 -0.51
C GLY A 62 -4.55 8.08 -1.04
N ILE A 63 -3.51 7.26 -0.97
CA ILE A 63 -3.57 5.84 -1.36
C ILE A 63 -3.75 4.98 -0.12
N CYS A 64 -4.72 4.06 -0.19
CA CYS A 64 -5.02 3.13 0.90
C CYS A 64 -4.03 1.96 0.94
N CYS A 65 -3.28 1.84 2.05
CA CYS A 65 -2.44 0.66 2.31
C CYS A 65 -3.30 -0.48 2.87
N HIS A 66 -3.06 -1.72 2.42
CA HIS A 66 -3.78 -2.93 2.84
C HIS A 66 -3.89 -3.10 4.36
N PHE A 67 -2.80 -2.75 5.08
CA PHE A 67 -2.74 -2.86 6.54
C PHE A 67 -3.20 -1.60 7.26
N CYS A 68 -2.85 -0.41 6.76
CA CYS A 68 -3.25 0.84 7.43
C CYS A 68 -4.73 1.16 7.25
N ARG A 69 -5.34 0.74 6.13
CA ARG A 69 -6.75 1.01 5.79
C ARG A 69 -7.13 2.49 5.87
N GLN A 70 -6.15 3.36 5.60
CA GLN A 70 -6.28 4.82 5.63
C GLN A 70 -5.76 5.38 4.31
N LYS A 71 -6.51 6.31 3.72
CA LYS A 71 -6.08 7.08 2.54
C LYS A 71 -5.03 8.10 2.96
N LYS A 72 -3.76 7.81 2.67
CA LYS A 72 -2.65 8.69 3.04
C LYS A 72 -1.67 8.86 1.89
N LEU A 73 -1.06 10.03 1.78
CA LEU A 73 0.11 10.27 0.94
C LEU A 73 1.32 9.48 1.48
N CYS A 74 2.28 9.14 0.63
CA CYS A 74 3.53 8.52 1.10
C CYS A 74 4.50 9.57 1.65
N GLY A 75 5.40 9.14 2.55
CA GLY A 75 6.40 9.99 3.20
C GLY A 75 7.73 10.11 2.48
N GLU A 76 7.80 9.72 1.21
CA GLU A 76 9.03 9.86 0.43
C GLU A 76 9.19 11.31 -0.03
N GLU A 77 10.32 11.92 0.31
CA GLU A 77 10.60 13.34 0.04
C GLU A 77 10.54 13.63 -1.47
N ASP A 78 11.09 12.75 -2.29
CA ASP A 78 11.23 12.83 -3.75
C ASP A 78 10.01 12.33 -4.53
N CYS A 79 8.92 11.91 -3.87
CA CYS A 79 7.73 11.43 -4.55
C CYS A 79 6.91 12.56 -5.15
N LYS A 80 7.13 12.86 -6.43
CA LYS A 80 6.36 13.85 -7.21
C LYS A 80 4.84 13.64 -7.12
N ARG A 81 4.37 12.39 -7.13
CA ARG A 81 2.94 12.08 -6.99
C ARG A 81 2.33 12.57 -5.68
N CYS A 82 3.07 12.47 -4.59
CA CYS A 82 2.56 12.82 -3.26
C CYS A 82 3.04 14.20 -2.78
N GLY A 83 4.16 14.70 -3.30
CA GLY A 83 4.73 16.00 -2.98
C GLY A 83 4.21 17.11 -3.88
N ASP A 84 4.24 16.88 -5.19
CA ASP A 84 3.82 17.87 -6.18
C ASP A 84 2.37 17.67 -6.62
N THR A 85 1.71 16.64 -6.08
CA THR A 85 0.37 16.19 -6.48
C THR A 85 0.29 15.80 -7.97
N ASP A 86 1.43 15.42 -8.55
CA ASP A 86 1.55 14.99 -9.93
C ASP A 86 1.03 13.55 -10.09
N MET A 87 -0.24 13.47 -10.42
CA MET A 87 -0.93 12.21 -10.56
C MET A 87 -0.29 11.33 -11.66
N ASP A 88 0.27 11.88 -12.72
CA ASP A 88 0.86 11.06 -13.77
C ASP A 88 2.16 10.34 -13.34
N GLN A 89 2.70 10.66 -12.15
CA GLN A 89 3.87 10.00 -11.58
C GLN A 89 3.52 8.80 -10.69
N PRO A 90 4.38 7.76 -10.65
CA PRO A 90 4.20 6.65 -9.74
C PRO A 90 4.41 7.06 -8.28
N CYS A 91 3.72 6.38 -7.36
CA CYS A 91 3.98 6.55 -5.94
C CYS A 91 5.27 5.82 -5.53
N LEU A 92 6.22 6.54 -4.94
CA LEU A 92 7.50 5.96 -4.54
C LEU A 92 7.48 5.19 -3.21
N GLY A 93 6.48 5.42 -2.35
CA GLY A 93 6.42 4.87 -1.00
C GLY A 93 5.27 3.90 -0.75
N LYS A 94 4.62 3.42 -1.82
CA LYS A 94 3.57 2.40 -1.77
C LYS A 94 3.71 1.44 -2.93
N THR A 95 3.76 0.16 -2.58
CA THR A 95 3.91 -0.92 -3.56
C THR A 95 2.70 -1.03 -4.48
N ASP A 96 2.90 -1.73 -5.58
CA ASP A 96 1.86 -2.22 -6.48
C ASP A 96 2.26 -3.62 -6.95
N CYS A 97 1.31 -4.55 -6.95
CA CYS A 97 1.57 -5.94 -7.28
C CYS A 97 1.48 -6.14 -8.79
N SER A 98 2.51 -6.75 -9.38
CA SER A 98 2.61 -7.07 -10.81
C SER A 98 1.51 -7.99 -11.35
N ILE A 99 0.71 -8.60 -10.47
CA ILE A 99 -0.35 -9.55 -10.84
C ILE A 99 -1.74 -8.94 -10.65
N CYS A 100 -2.04 -8.48 -9.43
CA CYS A 100 -3.41 -8.11 -9.10
C CYS A 100 -3.71 -6.64 -9.30
N HIS A 101 -2.69 -5.76 -9.30
CA HIS A 101 -2.86 -4.30 -9.34
C HIS A 101 -4.06 -3.84 -8.49
N SER A 102 -4.16 -4.37 -7.26
CA SER A 102 -5.31 -4.16 -6.37
C SER A 102 -4.88 -3.66 -5.00
N SER A 103 -5.86 -3.20 -4.20
CA SER A 103 -5.62 -2.77 -2.81
C SER A 103 -4.97 -3.82 -1.90
N GLN A 104 -4.98 -5.10 -2.29
CA GLN A 104 -4.26 -6.17 -1.59
C GLN A 104 -2.73 -6.07 -1.80
N GLY A 105 -2.31 -5.60 -2.97
CA GLY A 105 -0.92 -5.40 -3.36
C GLY A 105 -0.31 -4.07 -2.92
N VAL A 106 -1.09 -3.19 -2.29
CA VAL A 106 -0.64 -1.86 -1.87
C VAL A 106 -0.20 -1.87 -0.41
N LEU A 107 1.12 -1.81 -0.19
CA LEU A 107 1.76 -1.75 1.12
C LEU A 107 2.57 -0.47 1.22
N CYS A 108 2.40 0.29 2.32
CA CYS A 108 3.33 1.40 2.60
C CYS A 108 4.66 0.87 3.15
N ARG A 109 5.73 1.69 3.04
CA ARG A 109 7.09 1.36 3.55
C ARG A 109 7.09 0.70 4.92
N GLY A 110 6.41 1.31 5.90
CA GLY A 110 6.37 0.79 7.26
C GLY A 110 5.70 -0.59 7.37
N CYS A 111 4.60 -0.82 6.64
CA CYS A 111 3.94 -2.12 6.64
C CYS A 111 4.73 -3.17 5.88
N LEU A 112 5.31 -2.82 4.73
CA LEU A 112 6.19 -3.70 3.96
C LEU A 112 7.37 -4.20 4.82
N LYS A 113 8.11 -3.26 5.43
CA LYS A 113 9.25 -3.55 6.30
C LYS A 113 8.85 -4.39 7.51
N VAL A 114 7.81 -4.01 8.22
CA VAL A 114 7.49 -4.64 9.51
C VAL A 114 6.71 -5.94 9.35
N ARG A 115 5.81 -6.03 8.36
CA ARG A 115 4.98 -7.23 8.14
C ARG A 115 5.69 -8.27 7.29
N TYR A 116 6.52 -7.87 6.32
CA TYR A 116 7.16 -8.78 5.38
C TYR A 116 8.68 -8.72 5.42
N GLY A 117 9.29 -7.64 5.89
CA GLY A 117 10.75 -7.57 6.00
C GLY A 117 11.42 -7.26 4.68
N GLU A 118 10.69 -6.63 3.76
CA GLU A 118 11.18 -6.16 2.47
C GLU A 118 11.42 -4.64 2.51
N GLU A 119 12.42 -4.16 1.76
CA GLU A 119 12.66 -2.73 1.58
C GLU A 119 11.86 -2.19 0.40
N MET A 120 11.41 -0.93 0.51
CA MET A 120 10.63 -0.30 -0.56
C MET A 120 11.47 -0.14 -1.85
N GLU A 121 12.76 0.15 -1.69
CA GLU A 121 13.71 0.31 -2.77
C GLU A 121 13.82 -0.96 -3.61
N ASP A 122 14.01 -2.11 -2.95
CA ASP A 122 14.12 -3.42 -3.59
C ASP A 122 12.83 -3.79 -4.33
N VAL A 123 11.67 -3.58 -3.67
CA VAL A 123 10.36 -3.84 -4.28
C VAL A 123 10.09 -2.94 -5.47
N ARG A 124 10.48 -1.66 -5.43
CA ARG A 124 10.29 -0.70 -6.52
C ARG A 124 11.19 -1.02 -7.74
N ALA A 125 12.40 -1.51 -7.47
CA ALA A 125 13.32 -1.96 -8.51
C ALA A 125 12.81 -3.24 -9.19
N ASN A 126 12.15 -4.13 -8.44
CA ASN A 126 11.55 -5.36 -8.96
C ASN A 126 10.18 -5.11 -9.61
N LYS A 127 10.14 -4.99 -10.95
CA LYS A 127 8.88 -4.84 -11.70
C LYS A 127 7.97 -6.07 -11.65
N GLU A 128 8.50 -7.22 -11.27
CA GLU A 128 7.75 -8.45 -11.13
C GLU A 128 7.30 -8.70 -9.69
N TRP A 129 7.49 -7.76 -8.76
CA TRP A 129 7.14 -7.97 -7.36
C TRP A 129 5.68 -8.42 -7.16
N ILE A 130 5.53 -9.53 -6.43
CA ILE A 130 4.26 -10.19 -6.19
C ILE A 130 3.87 -10.01 -4.74
N CYS A 131 2.65 -9.52 -4.50
CA CYS A 131 2.19 -9.33 -3.14
C CYS A 131 1.89 -10.68 -2.45
N PRO A 132 1.90 -10.71 -1.11
CA PRO A 132 1.65 -11.92 -0.32
C PRO A 132 0.30 -12.61 -0.57
N HIS A 133 -0.73 -11.87 -1.01
CA HIS A 133 -1.99 -12.48 -1.43
C HIS A 133 -1.81 -13.30 -2.71
N CYS A 134 -1.16 -12.73 -3.72
CA CYS A 134 -0.94 -13.39 -5.00
C CYS A 134 0.11 -14.51 -4.91
N THR A 135 1.14 -14.35 -4.07
CA THR A 135 2.11 -15.41 -3.80
C THR A 135 1.42 -16.67 -3.28
N GLU A 136 0.49 -16.47 -2.35
CA GLU A 136 -0.30 -17.55 -1.76
C GLU A 136 -1.34 -18.12 -2.73
N GLU A 137 -2.14 -17.27 -3.38
CA GLU A 137 -3.19 -17.69 -4.32
C GLU A 137 -2.62 -18.49 -5.50
N LYS A 138 -1.43 -18.13 -5.98
CA LYS A 138 -0.75 -18.83 -7.07
C LYS A 138 0.10 -20.02 -6.60
N GLY A 139 0.20 -20.27 -5.29
CA GLY A 139 1.03 -21.35 -4.76
C GLY A 139 2.53 -21.18 -4.99
N ILE A 140 3.01 -19.96 -5.24
CA ILE A 140 4.44 -19.67 -5.49
C ILE A 140 5.28 -19.96 -4.25
N ASN A 141 4.75 -19.58 -3.08
CA ASN A 141 5.29 -19.99 -1.79
C ASN A 141 4.12 -20.19 -0.82
N PRO A 142 3.77 -21.44 -0.46
CA PRO A 142 2.61 -21.74 0.37
C PRO A 142 2.74 -21.24 1.82
N TYR A 143 3.95 -20.87 2.25
CA TYR A 143 4.22 -20.36 3.59
C TYR A 143 4.34 -18.82 3.63
N TRP A 144 4.34 -18.16 2.47
CA TRP A 144 4.36 -16.69 2.35
C TRP A 144 2.95 -16.17 2.16
N ILE A 145 2.24 -16.04 3.28
CA ILE A 145 0.81 -15.71 3.29
C ILE A 145 0.54 -14.27 3.70
N CYS A 146 -0.63 -13.74 3.33
CA CYS A 146 -1.06 -12.46 3.86
C CYS A 146 -1.36 -12.52 5.37
N ASN A 147 -0.60 -11.77 6.17
CA ASN A 147 -0.70 -11.80 7.63
C ASN A 147 -1.63 -10.73 8.25
N SER A 148 -2.53 -10.15 7.44
CA SER A 148 -3.56 -9.24 7.96
C SER A 148 -4.54 -9.99 8.86
N SER A 149 -5.11 -9.31 9.86
CA SER A 149 -6.06 -9.92 10.79
C SER A 149 -7.29 -10.51 10.09
N LEU A 150 -7.78 -9.86 9.03
CA LEU A 150 -8.91 -10.39 8.24
C LEU A 150 -8.52 -11.66 7.47
N CYS A 151 -7.33 -11.67 6.87
CA CYS A 151 -6.82 -12.81 6.11
C CYS A 151 -6.60 -14.03 7.02
N LEU A 152 -5.97 -13.83 8.18
CA LEU A 152 -5.73 -14.91 9.14
C LEU A 152 -7.04 -15.46 9.72
N LYS A 153 -8.02 -14.60 10.04
CA LYS A 153 -9.36 -15.05 10.45
C LYS A 153 -10.03 -15.94 9.41
N LYS A 154 -9.97 -15.56 8.13
CA LYS A 154 -10.51 -16.39 7.03
C LYS A 154 -9.84 -17.77 6.95
N ARG A 155 -8.58 -17.87 7.36
CA ARG A 155 -7.78 -19.12 7.46
C ARG A 155 -7.99 -19.87 8.77
N LYS A 156 -8.89 -19.42 9.64
CA LYS A 156 -9.07 -19.95 11.01
C LYS A 156 -7.78 -19.91 11.85
N MET A 157 -6.87 -18.99 11.52
CA MET A 157 -5.66 -18.73 12.28
C MET A 157 -5.87 -17.56 13.24
N ALA A 158 -5.19 -17.59 14.39
CA ALA A 158 -5.21 -16.47 15.32
C ALA A 158 -4.67 -15.20 14.63
N PRO A 159 -5.36 -14.04 14.72
CA PRO A 159 -4.83 -12.78 14.24
C PRO A 159 -3.48 -12.48 14.87
N THR A 160 -2.56 -11.91 14.10
CA THR A 160 -1.21 -11.59 14.58
C THR A 160 -1.18 -10.53 15.69
N GLY A 161 -2.25 -9.76 15.93
CA GLY A 161 -2.23 -8.69 16.94
C GLY A 161 -1.01 -7.78 16.79
N ILE A 162 -0.25 -7.61 17.88
CA ILE A 162 1.05 -6.92 17.90
C ILE A 162 2.22 -7.92 17.76
N ALA A 163 2.12 -8.90 16.87
CA ALA A 163 3.17 -9.90 16.59
C ALA A 163 4.50 -9.28 16.15
N ILE A 164 4.53 -7.98 15.85
CA ILE A 164 5.75 -7.23 15.57
C ILE A 164 6.73 -7.35 16.73
N PHE A 165 6.25 -7.19 17.98
CA PHE A 165 7.11 -7.30 19.16
C PHE A 165 7.59 -8.72 19.35
N LYS A 166 6.67 -9.70 19.29
CA LYS A 166 7.02 -11.12 19.38
C LYS A 166 8.03 -11.57 18.31
N ALA A 167 7.81 -11.21 17.05
CA ALA A 167 8.73 -11.55 15.97
C ALA A 167 10.13 -10.97 16.23
N ARG A 168 10.22 -9.70 16.66
CA ARG A 168 11.50 -9.05 17.00
C ARG A 168 12.18 -9.68 18.20
N GLU A 169 11.44 -9.94 19.28
CA GLU A 169 11.95 -10.57 20.50
C GLU A 169 12.53 -11.97 20.21
N MET A 170 11.88 -12.71 19.31
CA MET A 170 12.35 -14.02 18.85
C MET A 170 13.42 -13.96 17.75
N GLY A 171 13.89 -12.76 17.36
CA GLY A 171 14.95 -12.59 16.36
C GLY A 171 14.53 -12.72 14.89
N TYR A 172 13.23 -12.78 14.59
CA TYR A 172 12.75 -12.83 13.21
C TYR A 172 12.84 -11.46 12.51
N LYS A 173 13.18 -11.50 11.22
CA LYS A 173 13.23 -10.32 10.34
C LYS A 173 11.88 -9.58 10.26
N SER A 174 10.77 -10.31 10.25
CA SER A 174 9.42 -9.74 10.18
C SER A 174 8.35 -10.71 10.69
N VAL A 175 7.11 -10.23 10.77
CA VAL A 175 5.94 -11.06 11.14
C VAL A 175 5.74 -12.22 10.15
N ALA A 176 5.98 -12.01 8.84
CA ALA A 176 5.87 -13.06 7.85
C ALA A 176 6.90 -14.18 8.05
N HIS A 177 8.13 -13.85 8.45
CA HIS A 177 9.16 -14.87 8.74
C HIS A 177 8.79 -15.74 9.95
N LEU A 178 8.25 -15.13 11.01
CA LEU A 178 7.72 -15.88 12.16
C LEU A 178 6.58 -16.83 11.74
N LEU A 179 5.64 -16.36 10.92
CA LEU A 179 4.51 -17.19 10.48
C LEU A 179 4.95 -18.30 9.53
N MET A 180 5.91 -18.02 8.64
CA MET A 180 6.48 -19.02 7.74
C MET A 180 7.07 -20.19 8.53
N ASP A 181 7.88 -19.89 9.55
CA ASP A 181 8.48 -20.93 10.42
C ASP A 181 7.40 -21.77 11.13
N GLN A 182 6.39 -21.12 11.71
CA GLN A 182 5.27 -21.81 12.37
C GLN A 182 4.51 -22.75 11.42
N LEU A 183 4.23 -22.30 10.20
CA LEU A 183 3.53 -23.11 9.20
C LEU A 183 4.39 -24.28 8.71
N GLN A 184 5.69 -24.07 8.54
CA GLN A 184 6.62 -25.15 8.18
C GLN A 184 6.78 -26.18 9.31
N GLY A 185 6.81 -25.74 10.56
CA GLY A 185 6.86 -26.62 11.73
C GLY A 185 5.61 -27.48 11.86
N ALA A 186 4.42 -26.92 11.61
CA ALA A 186 3.15 -27.65 11.68
C ALA A 186 2.98 -28.74 10.61
N VAL A 187 3.72 -28.68 9.49
CA VAL A 187 3.70 -29.73 8.44
C VAL A 187 4.65 -30.88 8.79
N LYS A 188 5.64 -30.64 9.64
CA LYS A 188 6.68 -31.62 10.00
C LYS A 188 6.38 -32.44 11.25
N GLY A 189 5.38 -32.02 12.05
CA GLY A 189 4.93 -32.70 13.27
C GLY A 189 3.58 -33.34 13.08
#